data_AF-A0A7V9FFJ9-F1
#
_entry.id   AF-A0A7V9FFJ9-F1
#
_cell.length_a   1.000
_cell.length_b   1.000
_cell.length_c   1.000
_cell.angle_alpha   90.00
_cell.angle_beta   90.00
_cell.angle_gamma   90.00
#
_symmetry.space_group_name_H-M   'P 1'
#
loop_
_entity.id
_entity.type
_entity.pdbx_description
1 polymer ?
#
loop_
_entity_poly.entity_id
_entity_poly.type
_entity_poly.pdbx_seq_one_letter_code
_entity_poly.pdbx_strand_id
1 'polypeptide(L)'
;MTASLSERIAPGVRAYLAGEIAAADGREVSFVAEIDRDGVVAGARVLAPGTGDMVLACPGALARGEMLLHNHPGGRLDPSSADLDVAARLHDAGVGFGIINNGATELYVVVEVPRDRPVTPIDPFEVIHALGENGGVAAELGQYEDRRCQRDMAAYIADGYNDGGVLLLEAGTGVGKSFAYLVPALAWARANGERTVVSTNTINLQEQLVGKDLPLLRRALGDGDYQPTFALLKGWRNYLCLARLHQAVAAQRTLLEQDKLDELIGVAEWSAHTADGTLSDLPVTPSPEVWDEVSAEPDLCPRLKCPHFDRCFLFRARRRAAEADVVVVNHHLLAADLSVRQAQDNWEEAAVLPPYKRLVLDEAHHLEDVAASHLGVQVSSRAVRR
;
A
#
# COMPACT_ATOMS: atom_id res chain seq x y z
N MET A 1 -11.85 5.92 -25.81
CA MET A 1 -12.95 6.50 -26.61
C MET A 1 -13.26 7.86 -26.02
N THR A 2 -12.77 8.92 -26.67
CA THR A 2 -13.01 10.31 -26.28
C THR A 2 -14.45 10.67 -26.63
N ALA A 3 -15.36 10.61 -25.67
CA ALA A 3 -16.60 11.38 -25.74
C ALA A 3 -16.21 12.82 -26.06
N SER A 4 -16.94 13.50 -26.96
CA SER A 4 -16.62 14.89 -27.26
C SER A 4 -16.67 15.69 -25.96
N LEU A 5 -15.71 16.60 -25.76
CA LEU A 5 -15.56 17.42 -24.54
C LEU A 5 -16.87 18.11 -24.10
N SER A 6 -17.84 18.25 -25.01
CA SER A 6 -19.16 18.83 -24.82
C SER A 6 -20.19 17.96 -24.08
N GLU A 7 -19.94 16.67 -23.84
CA GLU A 7 -20.91 15.72 -23.23
C GLU A 7 -20.65 15.41 -21.75
N ARG A 8 -19.59 15.97 -21.15
CA ARG A 8 -19.17 15.65 -19.78
C ARG A 8 -19.84 16.47 -18.67
N ILE A 9 -20.69 17.44 -19.01
CA ILE A 9 -21.45 18.24 -18.03
C ILE A 9 -22.93 18.14 -18.38
N ALA A 10 -23.75 17.69 -17.42
CA ALA A 10 -25.19 17.60 -17.61
C ALA A 10 -25.79 18.99 -17.94
N PRO A 11 -26.77 19.09 -18.86
CA PRO A 11 -27.29 20.38 -19.31
C PRO A 11 -27.81 21.29 -18.19
N GLY A 12 -28.45 20.72 -17.16
CA GLY A 12 -28.93 21.46 -15.98
C GLY A 12 -27.79 22.04 -15.14
N VAL A 13 -26.68 21.30 -15.01
CA VAL A 13 -25.51 21.74 -14.25
C VAL A 13 -24.73 22.80 -15.00
N ARG A 14 -24.65 22.70 -16.33
CA ARG A 14 -24.02 23.72 -17.19
C ARG A 14 -24.63 25.10 -16.96
N ALA A 15 -25.96 25.20 -16.96
CA ALA A 15 -26.65 26.46 -16.74
C ALA A 15 -26.36 27.04 -15.35
N TYR A 16 -26.29 26.19 -14.34
CA TYR A 16 -25.94 26.59 -12.97
C TYR A 16 -24.50 27.12 -12.88
N LEU A 17 -23.51 26.33 -13.33
CA LEU A 17 -22.09 26.72 -13.31
C LEU A 17 -21.85 28.05 -14.05
N ALA A 18 -22.39 28.20 -15.26
CA ALA A 18 -22.25 29.43 -16.05
C ALA A 18 -22.90 30.63 -15.35
N GLY A 19 -24.04 30.44 -14.67
CA GLY A 19 -24.71 31.48 -13.91
C GLY A 19 -23.88 31.99 -12.73
N GLU A 20 -23.28 31.07 -11.96
CA GLU A 20 -22.41 31.43 -10.83
C GLU A 20 -21.11 32.11 -11.28
N ILE A 21 -20.49 31.64 -12.37
CA ILE A 21 -19.30 32.28 -12.95
C ILE A 21 -19.63 33.71 -13.43
N ALA A 22 -20.77 33.88 -14.11
CA ALA A 22 -21.22 35.20 -14.57
C ALA A 22 -21.51 36.14 -13.39
N ALA A 23 -22.10 35.63 -12.30
CA ALA A 23 -22.34 36.40 -11.09
C ALA A 23 -21.05 36.82 -10.36
N ALA A 24 -19.96 36.08 -10.56
CA ALA A 24 -18.65 36.39 -9.99
C ALA A 24 -17.88 37.50 -10.74
N ASP A 25 -18.42 38.01 -11.85
CA ASP A 25 -17.92 39.19 -12.60
C ASP A 25 -16.43 39.12 -12.97
N GLY A 26 -16.06 38.09 -13.75
CA GLY A 26 -14.69 37.92 -14.25
C GLY A 26 -13.70 37.43 -13.20
N ARG A 27 -14.18 36.80 -12.13
CA ARG A 27 -13.34 36.11 -11.12
C ARG A 27 -13.35 34.61 -11.33
N GLU A 28 -12.35 33.96 -10.76
CA GLU A 28 -12.34 32.51 -10.63
C GLU A 28 -13.37 32.07 -9.59
N VAL A 29 -14.00 30.92 -9.83
CA VAL A 29 -14.93 30.28 -8.91
C VAL A 29 -14.58 28.80 -8.84
N SER A 30 -14.41 28.30 -7.61
CA SER A 30 -14.24 26.88 -7.35
C SER A 30 -15.59 26.26 -7.04
N PHE A 31 -15.80 25.05 -7.54
CA PHE A 31 -16.99 24.25 -7.34
C PHE A 31 -16.61 22.86 -6.88
N VAL A 32 -17.44 22.28 -6.01
CA VAL A 32 -17.44 20.83 -5.81
C VAL A 32 -18.46 20.24 -6.76
N ALA A 33 -18.03 19.28 -7.57
CA ALA A 33 -18.84 18.58 -8.55
C ALA A 33 -19.04 17.12 -8.17
N GLU A 34 -20.29 16.67 -8.27
CA GLU A 34 -20.68 15.27 -8.14
C GLU A 34 -20.60 14.61 -9.52
N ILE A 35 -19.87 13.50 -9.61
CA ILE A 35 -19.66 12.75 -10.84
C ILE A 35 -20.50 11.48 -10.82
N ASP A 36 -21.25 11.23 -11.89
CA ASP A 36 -22.01 9.99 -12.02
C ASP A 36 -21.14 8.80 -12.49
N ARG A 37 -21.79 7.63 -12.65
CA ARG A 37 -21.11 6.37 -13.03
C ARG A 37 -20.47 6.41 -14.42
N ASP A 38 -20.98 7.27 -15.30
CA ASP A 38 -20.47 7.41 -16.67
C ASP A 38 -19.34 8.45 -16.75
N GLY A 39 -19.08 9.17 -15.66
CA GLY A 39 -18.04 10.21 -15.58
C GLY A 39 -18.54 11.59 -15.99
N VAL A 40 -19.85 11.82 -15.94
CA VAL A 40 -20.52 13.08 -16.26
C VAL A 40 -20.75 13.86 -14.96
N VAL A 41 -20.53 15.18 -15.01
CA VAL A 41 -20.86 16.09 -13.92
C VAL A 41 -22.38 16.20 -13.78
N ALA A 42 -22.93 15.57 -12.74
CA ALA A 42 -24.36 15.45 -12.49
C ALA A 42 -24.89 16.45 -11.46
N GLY A 43 -24.00 16.97 -10.61
CA GLY A 43 -24.30 18.02 -9.64
C GLY A 43 -23.11 18.94 -9.43
N ALA A 44 -23.35 20.17 -8.99
CA ALA A 44 -22.29 21.08 -8.58
C ALA A 44 -22.78 22.05 -7.51
N ARG A 45 -21.87 22.49 -6.63
CA ARG A 45 -22.09 23.57 -5.66
C ARG A 45 -20.87 24.48 -5.61
N VAL A 46 -21.10 25.77 -5.41
CA VAL A 46 -19.99 26.73 -5.19
C VAL A 46 -19.24 26.34 -3.91
N LEU A 47 -17.93 26.20 -4.04
CA LEU A 47 -17.02 25.98 -2.92
C LEU A 47 -16.51 27.30 -2.37
N ALA A 48 -15.94 28.13 -3.24
CA ALA A 48 -15.41 29.43 -2.89
C ALA A 48 -15.32 30.34 -4.12
N PRO A 49 -15.78 31.60 -4.04
CA PRO A 49 -15.43 32.61 -5.02
C PRO A 49 -13.97 33.04 -4.81
N GLY A 50 -13.22 33.13 -5.90
CA GLY A 50 -11.83 33.58 -5.95
C GLY A 50 -11.69 35.07 -6.25
N THR A 51 -10.46 35.48 -6.55
CA THR A 51 -10.11 36.79 -7.10
C THR A 51 -9.99 36.71 -8.62
N GLY A 52 -9.54 37.79 -9.26
CA GLY A 52 -9.31 37.81 -10.71
C GLY A 52 -8.17 36.92 -11.20
N ASP A 53 -7.39 36.29 -10.29
CA ASP A 53 -6.23 35.48 -10.67
C ASP A 53 -6.03 34.21 -9.79
N MET A 54 -6.84 34.01 -8.74
CA MET A 54 -6.66 32.88 -7.81
C MET A 54 -7.97 32.46 -7.16
N VAL A 55 -8.10 31.15 -6.89
CA VAL A 55 -9.19 30.61 -6.09
C VAL A 55 -8.71 29.57 -5.07
N LEU A 56 -9.43 29.46 -3.97
CA LEU A 56 -9.18 28.45 -2.94
C LEU A 56 -9.67 27.07 -3.42
N ALA A 57 -8.78 26.08 -3.37
CA ALA A 57 -9.10 24.68 -3.68
C ALA A 57 -9.78 23.94 -2.51
N CYS A 58 -9.66 24.44 -1.27
CA CYS A 58 -10.20 23.88 -0.02
C CYS A 58 -10.35 22.33 0.00
N PRO A 59 -9.24 21.54 -0.05
CA PRO A 59 -9.30 20.08 -0.16
C PRO A 59 -10.16 19.39 0.92
N GLY A 60 -10.18 19.90 2.14
CA GLY A 60 -10.98 19.34 3.25
C GLY A 60 -12.50 19.52 3.11
N ALA A 61 -12.97 20.22 2.07
CA ALA A 61 -14.39 20.38 1.77
C ALA A 61 -14.89 19.46 0.64
N LEU A 62 -14.02 18.60 0.11
CA LEU A 62 -14.33 17.58 -0.90
C LEU A 62 -14.31 16.19 -0.28
N ALA A 63 -15.22 15.35 -0.73
CA ALA A 63 -15.28 13.93 -0.43
C ALA A 63 -14.67 13.09 -1.56
N ARG A 64 -14.17 11.90 -1.23
CA ARG A 64 -13.71 10.91 -2.20
C ARG A 64 -14.81 10.61 -3.22
N GLY A 65 -14.47 10.56 -4.50
CA GLY A 65 -15.45 10.40 -5.58
C GLY A 65 -16.03 11.71 -6.12
N GLU A 66 -15.74 12.85 -5.51
CA GLU A 66 -16.09 14.17 -6.04
C GLU A 66 -14.98 14.75 -6.93
N MET A 67 -15.28 15.81 -7.66
CA MET A 67 -14.33 16.55 -8.48
C MET A 67 -14.30 18.03 -8.06
N LEU A 68 -13.09 18.58 -7.87
CA LEU A 68 -12.92 20.03 -7.80
C LEU A 68 -12.94 20.59 -9.23
N LEU A 69 -13.85 21.53 -9.49
CA LEU A 69 -13.88 22.29 -10.73
C LEU A 69 -13.54 23.75 -10.46
N HIS A 70 -12.83 24.39 -11.37
CA HIS A 70 -12.74 25.85 -11.39
C HIS A 70 -12.72 26.40 -12.81
N ASN A 71 -13.05 27.68 -12.97
CA ASN A 71 -12.82 28.40 -14.21
C ASN A 71 -11.58 29.27 -14.11
N HIS A 72 -10.91 29.47 -15.25
CA HIS A 72 -9.97 30.59 -15.40
C HIS A 72 -10.72 31.81 -15.93
N PRO A 73 -10.42 33.04 -15.49
CA PRO A 73 -11.20 34.22 -15.88
C PRO A 73 -11.12 34.52 -17.38
N GLY A 74 -10.00 34.17 -17.99
CA GLY A 74 -9.80 34.24 -19.45
C GLY A 74 -10.51 33.13 -20.24
N GLY A 75 -11.20 32.19 -19.58
CA GLY A 75 -11.90 31.07 -20.21
C GLY A 75 -11.00 30.01 -20.84
N ARG A 76 -9.69 30.03 -20.53
CA ARG A 76 -8.72 29.02 -20.96
C ARG A 76 -8.88 27.75 -20.13
N LEU A 77 -8.48 26.63 -20.73
CA LEU A 77 -8.56 25.31 -20.12
C LEU A 77 -7.18 24.69 -19.82
N ASP A 78 -6.10 25.35 -20.26
CA ASP A 78 -4.74 24.89 -20.05
C ASP A 78 -4.37 25.00 -18.56
N PRO A 79 -3.98 23.90 -17.89
CA PRO A 79 -3.63 23.94 -16.48
C PRO A 79 -2.32 24.72 -16.24
N SER A 80 -2.31 25.53 -15.18
CA SER A 80 -1.10 26.15 -14.64
C SER A 80 -0.29 25.15 -13.80
N SER A 81 0.93 25.52 -13.41
CA SER A 81 1.73 24.69 -12.48
C SER A 81 1.04 24.51 -11.12
N ALA A 82 0.34 25.54 -10.63
CA ALA A 82 -0.42 25.45 -9.39
C ALA A 82 -1.58 24.46 -9.50
N ASP A 83 -2.24 24.40 -10.66
CA ASP A 83 -3.32 23.45 -10.93
C ASP A 83 -2.81 22.01 -10.90
N LEU A 84 -1.62 21.76 -11.47
CA LEU A 84 -0.99 20.44 -11.44
C LEU A 84 -0.63 20.01 -10.01
N ASP A 85 -0.10 20.92 -9.20
CA ASP A 85 0.23 20.64 -7.79
C ASP A 85 -1.03 20.34 -6.95
N VAL A 86 -2.12 21.08 -7.18
CA VAL A 86 -3.41 20.84 -6.52
C VAL A 86 -4.03 19.52 -6.98
N ALA A 87 -4.02 19.26 -8.30
CA ALA A 87 -4.56 18.02 -8.87
C ALA A 87 -3.84 16.78 -8.32
N ALA A 88 -2.51 16.82 -8.19
CA ALA A 88 -1.74 15.71 -7.61
C ALA A 88 -2.19 15.41 -6.16
N ARG A 89 -2.33 16.45 -5.34
CA ARG A 89 -2.75 16.30 -3.93
C ARG A 89 -4.19 15.81 -3.78
N LEU A 90 -5.09 16.25 -4.66
CA LEU A 90 -6.50 15.81 -4.64
C LEU A 90 -6.64 14.38 -5.14
N HIS A 91 -5.85 13.97 -6.13
CA HIS A 91 -5.85 12.60 -6.63
C HIS A 91 -5.48 11.58 -5.54
N ASP A 92 -4.48 11.89 -4.71
CA ASP A 92 -4.09 11.06 -3.56
C ASP A 92 -5.25 10.87 -2.57
N ALA A 93 -6.12 11.88 -2.43
CA ALA A 93 -7.34 11.84 -1.62
C ALA A 93 -8.55 11.21 -2.34
N GLY A 94 -8.36 10.69 -3.55
CA GLY A 94 -9.42 10.08 -4.35
C GLY A 94 -10.43 11.07 -4.94
N VAL A 95 -9.98 12.30 -5.18
CA VAL A 95 -10.78 13.42 -5.71
C VAL A 95 -10.26 13.80 -7.10
N GLY A 96 -11.17 14.07 -8.04
CA GLY A 96 -10.83 14.55 -9.38
C GLY A 96 -10.53 16.05 -9.42
N PHE A 97 -9.89 16.51 -10.50
CA PHE A 97 -9.68 17.94 -10.74
C PHE A 97 -9.94 18.28 -12.21
N GLY A 98 -10.72 19.33 -12.45
CA GLY A 98 -11.05 19.79 -13.78
C GLY A 98 -11.15 21.31 -13.91
N ILE A 99 -10.93 21.79 -15.13
CA ILE A 99 -11.01 23.20 -15.51
C ILE A 99 -12.16 23.36 -16.48
N ILE A 100 -13.06 24.30 -16.22
CA ILE A 100 -14.19 24.62 -17.08
C ILE A 100 -14.02 26.00 -17.71
N ASN A 101 -14.52 26.18 -18.92
CA ASN A 101 -14.59 27.51 -19.51
C ASN A 101 -15.73 28.32 -18.85
N ASN A 102 -15.75 29.63 -19.04
CA ASN A 102 -16.74 30.51 -18.37
C ASN A 102 -18.20 30.22 -18.77
N GLY A 103 -18.42 29.59 -19.93
CA GLY A 103 -19.75 29.14 -20.37
C GLY A 103 -20.15 27.76 -19.84
N ALA A 104 -19.26 27.09 -19.09
CA ALA A 104 -19.38 25.69 -18.67
C ALA A 104 -19.74 24.71 -19.81
N THR A 105 -19.36 25.05 -21.04
CA THR A 105 -19.62 24.22 -22.24
C THR A 105 -18.50 23.22 -22.49
N GLU A 106 -17.31 23.49 -21.96
CA GLU A 106 -16.11 22.68 -22.11
C GLU A 106 -15.49 22.41 -20.75
N LEU A 107 -15.05 21.17 -20.56
CA LEU A 107 -14.38 20.67 -19.36
C LEU A 107 -13.08 19.99 -19.77
N TYR A 108 -11.96 20.51 -19.29
CA TYR A 108 -10.68 19.83 -19.33
C TYR A 108 -10.43 19.13 -17.99
N VAL A 109 -10.37 17.80 -18.00
CA VAL A 109 -10.09 17.03 -16.79
C VAL A 109 -8.58 16.85 -16.67
N VAL A 110 -7.99 17.46 -15.65
CA VAL A 110 -6.56 17.34 -15.35
C VAL A 110 -6.28 15.98 -14.71
N VAL A 111 -7.13 15.57 -13.76
CA VAL A 111 -7.11 14.22 -13.20
C VAL A 111 -8.54 13.71 -13.01
N GLU A 112 -8.81 12.50 -13.49
CA GLU A 112 -10.11 11.87 -13.35
C GLU A 112 -10.41 11.57 -11.88
N VAL A 113 -11.69 11.61 -11.52
CA VAL A 113 -12.14 11.01 -10.26
C VAL A 113 -11.81 9.52 -10.32
N PRO A 114 -11.04 8.99 -9.36
CA PRO A 114 -10.82 7.55 -9.28
C PRO A 114 -12.16 6.83 -9.15
N ARG A 115 -12.55 6.10 -10.19
CA ARG A 115 -13.79 5.33 -10.17
C ARG A 115 -13.63 4.19 -9.17
N ASP A 116 -14.58 4.04 -8.26
CA ASP A 116 -14.71 2.80 -7.50
C ASP A 116 -14.95 1.67 -8.50
N ARG A 117 -13.91 0.86 -8.69
CA ARG A 117 -14.03 -0.34 -9.54
C ARG A 117 -15.02 -1.25 -8.85
N PRO A 118 -16.13 -1.65 -9.50
CA PRO A 118 -17.06 -2.58 -8.89
C PRO A 118 -16.29 -3.85 -8.55
N VAL A 119 -16.42 -4.29 -7.30
CA VAL A 119 -15.80 -5.51 -6.82
C VAL A 119 -16.31 -6.66 -7.67
N THR A 120 -15.37 -7.39 -8.27
CA THR A 120 -15.62 -8.63 -8.99
C THR A 120 -15.49 -9.77 -7.99
N PRO A 121 -16.58 -10.48 -7.66
CA PRO A 121 -16.51 -11.64 -6.78
C PRO A 121 -15.57 -12.71 -7.38
N ILE A 122 -14.83 -13.39 -6.51
CA ILE A 122 -14.05 -14.56 -6.91
C ILE A 122 -14.92 -15.82 -6.78
N ASP A 123 -14.81 -16.74 -7.74
CA ASP A 123 -15.57 -17.99 -7.70
C ASP A 123 -14.90 -19.00 -6.75
N PRO A 124 -15.57 -19.44 -5.65
CA PRO A 124 -15.02 -20.46 -4.77
C PRO A 124 -14.71 -21.78 -5.48
N PHE A 125 -15.43 -22.13 -6.55
CA PHE A 125 -15.15 -23.35 -7.31
C PHE A 125 -13.83 -23.29 -8.07
N GLU A 126 -13.46 -22.13 -8.61
CA GLU A 126 -12.15 -21.90 -9.24
C GLU A 126 -11.01 -22.01 -8.20
N VAL A 127 -11.23 -21.48 -6.99
CA VAL A 127 -10.29 -21.61 -5.87
C VAL A 127 -10.11 -23.08 -5.45
N ILE A 128 -11.21 -23.82 -5.33
CA ILE A 128 -11.20 -25.26 -5.05
C ILE A 128 -10.46 -26.01 -6.17
N HIS A 129 -10.71 -25.65 -7.43
CA HIS A 129 -10.10 -26.29 -8.59
C HIS A 129 -8.59 -26.07 -8.63
N ALA A 130 -8.11 -24.86 -8.35
CA ALA A 130 -6.69 -24.53 -8.30
C ALA A 130 -5.93 -25.39 -7.27
N LEU A 131 -6.59 -25.77 -6.17
CA LEU A 131 -6.10 -26.66 -5.12
C LEU A 131 -6.55 -28.13 -5.32
N GLY A 132 -7.14 -28.49 -6.45
CA GLY A 132 -7.51 -29.88 -6.73
C GLY A 132 -6.34 -30.70 -7.29
N GLU A 133 -6.50 -32.02 -7.37
CA GLU A 133 -5.51 -32.95 -7.95
C GLU A 133 -5.07 -32.58 -9.37
N ASN A 134 -5.95 -31.94 -10.13
CA ASN A 134 -5.69 -31.49 -11.51
C ASN A 134 -5.47 -29.97 -11.62
N GLY A 135 -5.34 -29.27 -10.49
CA GLY A 135 -5.15 -27.81 -10.46
C GLY A 135 -3.71 -27.40 -10.73
N GLY A 136 -3.50 -26.11 -11.00
CA GLY A 136 -2.16 -25.55 -11.26
C GLY A 136 -1.17 -25.78 -10.11
N VAL A 137 -1.66 -25.83 -8.86
CA VAL A 137 -0.82 -26.09 -7.69
C VAL A 137 -0.29 -27.53 -7.67
N ALA A 138 -1.14 -28.50 -8.00
CA ALA A 138 -0.75 -29.91 -8.05
C ALA A 138 0.28 -30.16 -9.16
N ALA A 139 0.08 -29.51 -10.32
CA ALA A 139 1.00 -29.60 -11.46
C ALA A 139 2.43 -29.11 -11.12
N GLU A 140 2.56 -28.04 -10.33
CA GLU A 140 3.86 -27.49 -9.92
C GLU A 140 4.54 -28.27 -8.79
N LEU A 141 3.78 -28.88 -7.87
CA LEU A 141 4.34 -29.59 -6.71
C LEU A 141 4.87 -30.99 -7.02
N GLY A 142 4.36 -31.65 -8.06
CA GLY A 142 4.73 -33.01 -8.46
C GLY A 142 4.23 -34.11 -7.49
N GLN A 143 4.52 -34.01 -6.19
CA GLN A 143 3.99 -34.87 -5.13
C GLN A 143 2.91 -34.13 -4.32
N TYR A 144 1.78 -33.86 -4.98
CA TYR A 144 0.62 -33.24 -4.34
C TYR A 144 -0.29 -34.29 -3.69
N GLU A 145 -0.72 -34.02 -2.46
CA GLU A 145 -1.76 -34.81 -1.78
C GLU A 145 -3.01 -33.92 -1.68
N ASP A 146 -4.09 -34.36 -2.33
CA ASP A 146 -5.37 -33.68 -2.24
C ASP A 146 -5.96 -33.80 -0.84
N ARG A 147 -6.23 -32.65 -0.25
CA ARG A 147 -6.78 -32.54 1.10
C ARG A 147 -8.09 -31.78 1.02
N ARG A 148 -9.21 -32.50 1.18
CA ARG A 148 -10.54 -31.88 1.17
C ARG A 148 -10.65 -30.70 2.15
N CYS A 149 -10.11 -30.83 3.37
CA CYS A 149 -10.10 -29.75 4.35
C CYS A 149 -9.34 -28.50 3.89
N GLN A 150 -8.30 -28.62 3.07
CA GLN A 150 -7.59 -27.49 2.47
C GLN A 150 -8.50 -26.74 1.49
N ARG A 151 -9.20 -27.48 0.63
CA ARG A 151 -10.12 -26.93 -0.37
C ARG A 151 -11.34 -26.29 0.26
N ASP A 152 -11.92 -26.94 1.26
CA ASP A 152 -13.05 -26.41 2.02
C ASP A 152 -12.64 -25.10 2.73
N MET A 153 -11.47 -25.07 3.39
CA MET A 153 -10.92 -23.86 4.01
C MET A 153 -10.74 -22.73 2.98
N ALA A 154 -10.19 -23.03 1.80
CA ALA A 154 -9.98 -22.03 0.76
C ALA A 154 -11.30 -21.48 0.20
N ALA A 155 -12.33 -22.32 0.08
CA ALA A 155 -13.67 -21.90 -0.33
C ALA A 155 -14.31 -20.95 0.69
N TYR A 156 -14.26 -21.29 1.99
CA TYR A 156 -14.75 -20.40 3.05
C TYR A 156 -14.02 -19.05 3.06
N ILE A 157 -12.70 -19.05 2.80
CA ILE A 157 -11.93 -17.82 2.70
C ILE A 157 -12.37 -17.03 1.46
N ALA A 158 -12.62 -17.67 0.32
CA ALA A 158 -13.11 -17.00 -0.88
C ALA A 158 -14.47 -16.33 -0.65
N ASP A 159 -15.40 -17.02 0.02
CA ASP A 159 -16.67 -16.44 0.46
C ASP A 159 -16.44 -15.24 1.39
N GLY A 160 -15.50 -15.34 2.34
CA GLY A 160 -15.12 -14.22 3.21
C GLY A 160 -14.56 -13.00 2.47
N TYR A 161 -13.85 -13.19 1.35
CA TYR A 161 -13.44 -12.09 0.49
C TYR A 161 -14.65 -11.42 -0.19
N ASN A 162 -15.57 -12.22 -0.71
CA ASN A 162 -16.78 -11.77 -1.42
C ASN A 162 -17.75 -11.04 -0.49
N ASP A 163 -18.08 -11.65 0.65
CA ASP A 163 -19.09 -11.17 1.59
C ASP A 163 -18.54 -10.09 2.54
N GLY A 164 -17.22 -10.09 2.76
CA GLY A 164 -16.56 -9.25 3.75
C GLY A 164 -16.78 -9.71 5.19
N GLY A 165 -16.38 -8.87 6.14
CA GLY A 165 -16.46 -9.17 7.57
C GLY A 165 -15.25 -9.93 8.12
N VAL A 166 -15.44 -10.61 9.25
CA VAL A 166 -14.37 -11.33 9.96
C VAL A 166 -14.69 -12.82 9.94
N LEU A 167 -13.75 -13.60 9.41
CA LEU A 167 -13.82 -15.05 9.37
C LEU A 167 -12.76 -15.64 10.31
N LEU A 168 -13.19 -16.50 11.22
CA LEU A 168 -12.31 -17.23 12.14
C LEU A 168 -12.35 -18.72 11.79
N LEU A 169 -11.20 -19.28 11.42
CA LEU A 169 -11.06 -20.69 11.06
C LEU A 169 -9.98 -21.34 11.91
N GLU A 170 -10.28 -22.50 12.48
CA GLU A 170 -9.29 -23.37 13.10
C GLU A 170 -8.90 -24.46 12.10
N ALA A 171 -7.61 -24.59 11.83
CA ALA A 171 -7.10 -25.63 10.95
C ALA A 171 -5.90 -26.32 11.61
N GLY A 172 -5.93 -27.65 11.58
CA GLY A 172 -4.85 -28.48 12.08
C GLY A 172 -3.51 -28.22 11.38
N THR A 173 -2.43 -28.61 12.02
CA THR A 173 -1.10 -28.59 11.40
C THR A 173 -1.07 -29.55 10.20
N GLY A 174 -0.31 -29.20 9.16
CA GLY A 174 -0.18 -30.04 7.95
C GLY A 174 -1.37 -30.02 6.99
N VAL A 175 -2.45 -29.30 7.29
CA VAL A 175 -3.63 -29.14 6.40
C VAL A 175 -3.30 -28.35 5.11
N GLY A 176 -2.16 -27.67 5.07
CA GLY A 176 -1.80 -26.79 3.94
C GLY A 176 -2.47 -25.41 4.03
N LYS A 177 -2.60 -24.90 5.27
CA LYS A 177 -3.21 -23.60 5.63
C LYS A 177 -2.71 -22.45 4.77
N SER A 178 -1.38 -22.40 4.56
CA SER A 178 -0.73 -21.35 3.77
C SER A 178 -1.32 -21.23 2.37
N PHE A 179 -1.45 -22.34 1.65
CA PHE A 179 -2.03 -22.31 0.31
C PHE A 179 -3.54 -22.01 0.36
N ALA A 180 -4.25 -22.51 1.39
CA ALA A 180 -5.68 -22.27 1.54
C ALA A 180 -6.03 -20.78 1.69
N TYR A 181 -5.18 -19.98 2.35
CA TYR A 181 -5.39 -18.53 2.41
C TYR A 181 -4.71 -17.74 1.28
N LEU A 182 -3.59 -18.22 0.72
CA LEU A 182 -2.86 -17.51 -0.33
C LEU A 182 -3.54 -17.61 -1.69
N VAL A 183 -4.10 -18.76 -2.07
CA VAL A 183 -4.80 -18.92 -3.36
C VAL A 183 -5.96 -17.94 -3.52
N PRO A 184 -6.95 -17.86 -2.60
CA PRO A 184 -8.01 -16.87 -2.70
C PRO A 184 -7.49 -15.42 -2.60
N ALA A 185 -6.42 -15.16 -1.84
CA ALA A 185 -5.81 -13.82 -1.79
C ALA A 185 -5.26 -13.38 -3.16
N LEU A 186 -4.56 -14.27 -3.88
CA LEU A 186 -4.01 -13.97 -5.20
C LEU A 186 -5.11 -13.91 -6.28
N ALA A 187 -6.15 -14.74 -6.15
CA ALA A 187 -7.33 -14.66 -7.01
C ALA A 187 -8.07 -13.33 -6.83
N TRP A 188 -8.19 -12.86 -5.59
CA TRP A 188 -8.79 -11.56 -5.27
C TRP A 188 -7.99 -10.41 -5.88
N ALA A 189 -6.67 -10.42 -5.70
CA ALA A 189 -5.80 -9.41 -6.26
C ALA A 189 -5.87 -9.37 -7.79
N ARG A 190 -5.92 -10.53 -8.45
CA ARG A 190 -6.13 -10.63 -9.90
C ARG A 190 -7.44 -9.99 -10.35
N ALA A 191 -8.54 -10.29 -9.66
CA ALA A 191 -9.87 -9.83 -10.06
C ALA A 191 -10.09 -8.33 -9.77
N ASN A 192 -9.56 -7.84 -8.64
CA ASN A 192 -9.91 -6.53 -8.09
C ASN A 192 -8.76 -5.52 -8.07
N GLY A 193 -7.52 -5.94 -8.29
CA GLY A 193 -6.33 -5.08 -8.11
C GLY A 193 -6.14 -4.65 -6.65
N GLU A 194 -6.71 -5.40 -5.71
CA GLU A 194 -6.68 -5.10 -4.29
C GLU A 194 -5.76 -6.08 -3.57
N ARG A 195 -4.81 -5.54 -2.79
CA ARG A 195 -3.83 -6.35 -2.07
C ARG A 195 -4.36 -6.96 -0.79
N THR A 196 -3.72 -8.07 -0.42
CA THR A 196 -3.88 -8.71 0.90
C THR A 196 -2.60 -8.60 1.71
N VAL A 197 -2.73 -8.14 2.96
CA VAL A 197 -1.65 -8.27 3.94
C VAL A 197 -1.78 -9.62 4.65
N VAL A 198 -0.70 -10.39 4.70
CA VAL A 198 -0.61 -11.63 5.45
C VAL A 198 0.34 -11.40 6.62
N SER A 199 -0.19 -11.50 7.83
CA SER A 199 0.59 -11.38 9.06
C SER A 199 0.78 -12.75 9.69
N THR A 200 2.00 -13.07 10.07
CA THR A 200 2.36 -14.33 10.78
C THR A 200 3.16 -14.02 12.05
N ASN A 201 3.38 -15.02 12.89
CA ASN A 201 4.03 -14.80 14.17
C ASN A 201 5.53 -14.47 14.04
N THR A 202 6.30 -15.23 13.25
CA THR A 202 7.77 -15.17 13.24
C THR A 202 8.35 -14.77 11.88
N ILE A 203 9.58 -14.27 11.85
CA ILE A 203 10.31 -13.95 10.59
C ILE A 203 10.54 -15.22 9.76
N ASN A 204 10.86 -16.35 10.41
CA ASN A 204 11.08 -17.62 9.71
C ASN A 204 9.82 -18.09 8.96
N LEU A 205 8.63 -17.93 9.56
CA LEU A 205 7.37 -18.24 8.89
C LEU A 205 7.14 -17.31 7.69
N GLN A 206 7.45 -16.01 7.82
CA GLN A 206 7.36 -15.09 6.68
C GLN A 206 8.28 -15.53 5.54
N GLU A 207 9.51 -15.90 5.85
CA GLU A 207 10.50 -16.34 4.88
C GLU A 207 10.13 -17.66 4.21
N GLN A 208 9.49 -18.57 4.94
CA GLN A 208 8.90 -19.77 4.34
C GLN A 208 7.84 -19.40 3.29
N LEU A 209 6.95 -18.46 3.62
CA LEU A 209 5.90 -18.03 2.70
C LEU A 209 6.49 -17.40 1.43
N VAL A 210 7.40 -16.44 1.55
CA VAL A 210 7.98 -15.75 0.37
C VAL A 210 9.12 -16.51 -0.32
N GLY A 211 9.77 -17.45 0.36
CA GLY A 211 10.89 -18.22 -0.18
C GLY A 211 10.46 -19.52 -0.86
N LYS A 212 9.30 -20.07 -0.49
CA LYS A 212 8.81 -21.36 -1.01
C LYS A 212 7.39 -21.28 -1.55
N ASP A 213 6.44 -20.88 -0.71
CA ASP A 213 5.01 -21.03 -1.00
C ASP A 213 4.53 -20.06 -2.10
N LEU A 214 4.77 -18.76 -1.92
CA LEU A 214 4.41 -17.72 -2.89
C LEU A 214 5.17 -17.86 -4.23
N PRO A 215 6.48 -18.18 -4.29
CA PRO A 215 7.16 -18.48 -5.55
C PRO A 215 6.52 -19.65 -6.31
N LEU A 216 6.04 -20.67 -5.60
CA LEU A 216 5.33 -21.79 -6.21
C LEU A 216 3.97 -21.34 -6.74
N LEU A 217 3.17 -20.66 -5.93
CA LEU A 217 1.86 -20.14 -6.35
C LEU A 217 1.97 -19.15 -7.51
N ARG A 218 3.05 -18.37 -7.57
CA ARG A 218 3.37 -17.48 -8.68
C ARG A 218 3.56 -18.23 -10.00
N ARG A 219 4.12 -19.45 -9.98
CA ARG A 219 4.21 -20.29 -11.19
C ARG A 219 2.90 -21.01 -11.48
N ALA A 220 2.24 -21.52 -10.44
CA ALA A 220 1.00 -22.28 -10.55
C ALA A 220 -0.21 -21.47 -11.04
N LEU A 221 -0.29 -20.19 -10.65
CA LEU A 221 -1.44 -19.32 -10.90
C LEU A 221 -1.14 -18.20 -11.92
N GLY A 222 0.10 -18.10 -12.38
CA GLY A 222 0.51 -17.15 -13.41
C GLY A 222 0.11 -17.60 -14.81
N ASP A 223 -0.21 -16.65 -15.67
CA ASP A 223 -0.49 -16.87 -17.09
C ASP A 223 0.08 -15.73 -17.95
N GLY A 224 -0.29 -15.67 -19.23
CA GLY A 224 0.22 -14.66 -20.17
C GLY A 224 -0.18 -13.23 -19.85
N ASP A 225 -1.29 -13.02 -19.12
CA ASP A 225 -1.86 -11.71 -18.84
C ASP A 225 -1.62 -11.26 -17.40
N TYR A 226 -1.39 -12.20 -16.47
CA TYR A 226 -1.24 -11.91 -15.06
C TYR A 226 -0.16 -12.77 -14.41
N GLN A 227 0.74 -12.10 -13.67
CA GLN A 227 1.76 -12.77 -12.87
C GLN A 227 1.62 -12.34 -11.40
N PRO A 228 1.31 -13.27 -10.47
CA PRO A 228 1.18 -12.93 -9.05
C PRO A 228 2.46 -12.30 -8.49
N THR A 229 2.30 -11.20 -7.77
CA THR A 229 3.39 -10.44 -7.13
C THR A 229 3.28 -10.50 -5.61
N PHE A 230 4.42 -10.49 -4.94
CA PHE A 230 4.46 -10.52 -3.48
C PHE A 230 5.70 -9.82 -2.94
N ALA A 231 5.62 -9.37 -1.70
CA ALA A 231 6.74 -8.72 -1.01
C ALA A 231 6.80 -9.14 0.46
N LEU A 232 8.02 -9.22 0.97
CA LEU A 232 8.30 -9.36 2.40
C LEU A 232 8.65 -7.99 2.98
N LEU A 233 7.97 -7.59 4.04
CA LEU A 233 8.30 -6.36 4.78
C LEU A 233 8.60 -6.67 6.24
N LYS A 234 9.81 -6.30 6.67
CA LYS A 234 10.31 -6.49 8.04
C LYS A 234 10.34 -5.13 8.79
N GLY A 235 10.57 -5.18 10.09
CA GLY A 235 10.82 -3.96 10.89
C GLY A 235 12.14 -3.29 10.50
N TRP A 236 12.28 -1.98 10.76
CA TRP A 236 13.44 -1.15 10.37
C TRP A 236 14.79 -1.77 10.73
N ARG A 237 14.94 -2.23 11.98
CA ARG A 237 16.18 -2.85 12.47
C ARG A 237 16.56 -4.16 11.77
N ASN A 238 15.70 -4.71 10.91
CA ASN A 238 16.05 -5.89 10.10
C ASN A 238 16.78 -5.52 8.81
N TYR A 239 16.90 -4.23 8.47
CA TYR A 239 17.55 -3.78 7.23
C TYR A 239 18.86 -3.07 7.53
N LEU A 240 19.88 -3.35 6.72
CA LEU A 240 21.14 -2.61 6.70
C LEU A 240 20.92 -1.17 6.20
N CYS A 241 21.49 -0.19 6.89
CA CYS A 241 21.56 1.20 6.43
C CYS A 241 22.94 1.49 5.84
N LEU A 242 23.01 1.65 4.51
CA LEU A 242 24.26 1.94 3.80
C LEU A 242 24.96 3.22 4.31
N ALA A 243 24.19 4.25 4.69
CA ALA A 243 24.75 5.48 5.23
C ALA A 243 25.45 5.25 6.58
N ARG A 244 24.80 4.50 7.47
CA ARG A 244 25.35 4.17 8.79
C ARG A 244 26.53 3.22 8.67
N LEU A 245 26.47 2.23 7.78
CA LEU A 245 27.59 1.35 7.46
C LEU A 245 28.83 2.16 7.02
N HIS A 246 28.67 3.11 6.08
CA HIS A 246 29.77 3.95 5.64
C HIS A 246 30.35 4.81 6.77
N GLN A 247 29.48 5.35 7.64
CA GLN A 247 29.91 6.14 8.80
C GLN A 247 30.66 5.28 9.83
N ALA A 248 30.14 4.08 10.14
CA ALA A 248 30.76 3.14 11.07
C ALA A 248 32.16 2.72 10.56
N VAL A 249 32.27 2.33 9.29
CA VAL A 249 33.56 1.95 8.67
C VAL A 249 34.56 3.12 8.68
N ALA A 250 34.09 4.36 8.49
CA ALA A 250 34.95 5.54 8.54
C ALA A 250 35.40 5.90 9.96
N ALA A 251 34.50 5.79 10.95
CA ALA A 251 34.75 6.14 12.35
C ALA A 251 35.60 5.11 13.09
N GLN A 252 35.47 3.82 12.76
CA GLN A 252 36.05 2.71 13.52
C GLN A 252 37.50 2.37 13.16
N ARG A 253 38.11 3.09 12.23
CA ARG A 253 39.56 2.97 11.93
C ARG A 253 40.48 3.37 13.10
N THR A 254 39.94 3.88 14.21
CA THR A 254 40.73 4.49 15.29
C THR A 254 40.45 3.98 16.72
N LEU A 255 39.36 3.26 17.01
CA LEU A 255 38.87 3.13 18.41
C LEU A 255 38.22 1.78 18.82
N LEU A 256 38.23 0.72 18.00
CA LEU A 256 37.60 -0.57 18.36
C LEU A 256 38.57 -1.74 18.58
N GLU A 257 38.08 -2.75 19.32
CA GLU A 257 38.64 -4.11 19.39
C GLU A 257 38.63 -4.77 17.99
N GLN A 258 39.69 -5.49 17.64
CA GLN A 258 39.89 -6.04 16.29
C GLN A 258 38.71 -6.90 15.80
N ASP A 259 38.11 -7.69 16.69
CA ASP A 259 37.02 -8.61 16.35
C ASP A 259 35.77 -7.88 15.80
N LYS A 260 35.42 -6.71 16.37
CA LYS A 260 34.27 -5.91 15.89
C LYS A 260 34.54 -5.26 14.55
N LEU A 261 35.78 -4.87 14.29
CA LEU A 261 36.18 -4.32 13.00
C LEU A 261 36.07 -5.38 11.90
N ASP A 262 36.45 -6.62 12.19
CA ASP A 262 36.33 -7.74 11.25
C ASP A 262 34.86 -8.05 10.94
N GLU A 263 33.96 -8.04 11.94
CA GLU A 263 32.51 -8.17 11.74
C GLU A 263 31.97 -7.05 10.82
N LEU A 264 32.35 -5.80 11.08
CA LEU A 264 31.92 -4.65 10.29
C LEU A 264 32.39 -4.72 8.84
N ILE A 265 33.66 -5.11 8.62
CA ILE A 265 34.22 -5.31 7.28
C ILE A 265 33.43 -6.41 6.56
N GLY A 266 33.12 -7.51 7.24
CA GLY A 266 32.29 -8.59 6.71
C GLY A 266 30.91 -8.10 6.27
N VAL A 267 30.25 -7.28 7.09
CA VAL A 267 28.96 -6.66 6.73
C VAL A 267 29.13 -5.73 5.51
N ALA A 268 30.22 -4.98 5.43
CA ALA A 268 30.49 -4.09 4.31
C ALA A 268 30.68 -4.85 2.99
N GLU A 269 31.46 -5.94 3.00
CA GLU A 269 31.67 -6.80 1.84
C GLU A 269 30.37 -7.51 1.40
N TRP A 270 29.59 -8.01 2.36
CA TRP A 270 28.29 -8.61 2.10
C TRP A 270 27.29 -7.60 1.49
N SER A 271 27.32 -6.35 1.94
CA SER A 271 26.39 -5.31 1.45
C SER A 271 26.46 -5.05 -0.06
N ALA A 272 27.58 -5.40 -0.70
CA ALA A 272 27.75 -5.28 -2.14
C ALA A 272 27.06 -6.40 -2.93
N HIS A 273 26.74 -7.53 -2.30
CA HIS A 273 26.27 -8.75 -2.95
C HIS A 273 24.85 -9.17 -2.53
N THR A 274 24.37 -8.71 -1.37
CA THR A 274 23.02 -9.02 -0.88
C THR A 274 21.92 -8.50 -1.80
N ALA A 275 20.87 -9.31 -1.95
CA ALA A 275 19.70 -8.95 -2.73
C ALA A 275 18.77 -7.99 -1.98
N ASP A 276 18.54 -8.24 -0.68
CA ASP A 276 17.53 -7.55 0.12
C ASP A 276 18.08 -6.75 1.31
N GLY A 277 19.36 -6.94 1.67
CA GLY A 277 20.05 -6.26 2.75
C GLY A 277 19.43 -6.49 4.12
N THR A 278 18.81 -7.66 4.32
CA THR A 278 18.19 -8.02 5.60
C THR A 278 19.14 -8.82 6.49
N LEU A 279 18.95 -8.72 7.82
CA LEU A 279 19.73 -9.48 8.80
C LEU A 279 19.66 -11.00 8.57
N SER A 280 18.54 -11.52 8.06
CA SER A 280 18.39 -12.95 7.76
C SER A 280 19.25 -13.44 6.60
N ASP A 281 19.55 -12.55 5.65
CA ASP A 281 20.30 -12.86 4.43
C ASP A 281 21.82 -12.81 4.67
N LEU A 282 22.25 -12.41 5.87
CA LEU A 282 23.65 -12.44 6.30
C LEU A 282 24.10 -13.89 6.57
N PRO A 283 25.15 -14.38 5.89
CA PRO A 283 25.68 -15.74 6.13
C PRO A 283 26.22 -15.95 7.54
N VAL A 284 26.76 -14.88 8.13
CA VAL A 284 27.27 -14.84 9.50
C VAL A 284 26.60 -13.67 10.19
N THR A 285 25.81 -13.95 11.22
CA THR A 285 25.13 -12.92 12.00
C THR A 285 26.17 -12.15 12.83
N PRO A 286 26.30 -10.82 12.64
CA PRO A 286 27.18 -10.01 13.49
C PRO A 286 26.64 -9.92 14.92
N SER A 287 27.48 -9.47 15.84
CA SER A 287 27.06 -9.16 17.19
C SER A 287 25.96 -8.09 17.21
N PRO A 288 25.05 -8.11 18.22
CA PRO A 288 23.99 -7.12 18.33
C PRO A 288 24.50 -5.68 18.37
N GLU A 289 25.67 -5.46 18.97
CA GLU A 289 26.31 -4.14 19.06
C GLU A 289 26.72 -3.62 17.68
N VAL A 290 27.40 -4.44 16.88
CA VAL A 290 27.78 -4.07 15.49
C VAL A 290 26.55 -3.88 14.62
N TRP A 291 25.53 -4.73 14.76
CA TRP A 291 24.30 -4.58 13.98
C TRP A 291 23.50 -3.33 14.35
N ASP A 292 23.40 -2.99 15.64
CA ASP A 292 22.73 -1.78 16.11
C ASP A 292 23.39 -0.51 15.57
N GLU A 293 24.71 -0.53 15.33
CA GLU A 293 25.44 0.60 14.72
C GLU A 293 25.12 0.80 13.24
N VAL A 294 24.85 -0.27 12.48
CA VAL A 294 24.69 -0.21 11.01
C VAL A 294 23.26 -0.38 10.51
N SER A 295 22.34 -0.86 11.34
CA SER A 295 20.94 -1.10 10.98
C SER A 295 20.12 0.18 10.80
N ALA A 296 19.04 0.10 10.02
CA ALA A 296 18.16 1.24 9.77
C ALA A 296 17.35 1.61 11.03
N GLU A 297 17.25 2.92 11.27
CA GLU A 297 16.55 3.48 12.43
C GLU A 297 15.67 4.65 11.97
N PRO A 298 14.37 4.67 12.33
CA PRO A 298 13.42 5.64 11.81
C PRO A 298 13.78 7.09 12.14
N ASP A 299 14.28 7.35 13.35
CA ASP A 299 14.56 8.70 13.86
C ASP A 299 15.83 9.32 13.25
N LEU A 300 16.78 8.47 12.81
CA LEU A 300 18.03 8.91 12.20
C LEU A 300 17.98 8.93 10.67
N CYS A 301 16.90 8.45 10.07
CA CYS A 301 16.81 8.30 8.62
C CYS A 301 16.42 9.62 7.93
N PRO A 302 17.26 10.19 7.04
CA PRO A 302 16.93 11.40 6.29
C PRO A 302 15.96 11.15 5.12
N ARG A 303 15.51 9.91 4.92
CA ARG A 303 14.53 9.49 3.90
C ARG A 303 14.94 9.95 2.50
N LEU A 304 14.12 10.77 1.83
CA LEU A 304 14.36 11.28 0.47
C LEU A 304 15.65 12.09 0.35
N LYS A 305 16.17 12.67 1.44
CA LYS A 305 17.44 13.43 1.44
C LYS A 305 18.67 12.53 1.63
N CYS A 306 18.49 11.22 1.74
CA CYS A 306 19.59 10.27 1.92
C CYS A 306 20.43 10.16 0.63
N PRO A 307 21.77 10.34 0.69
CA PRO A 307 22.65 10.12 -0.47
C PRO A 307 22.60 8.70 -1.04
N HIS A 308 22.12 7.73 -0.24
CA HIS A 308 22.01 6.32 -0.61
C HIS A 308 20.58 5.87 -0.89
N PHE A 309 19.62 6.80 -1.06
CA PHE A 309 18.19 6.49 -1.18
C PHE A 309 17.88 5.47 -2.30
N ASP A 310 18.46 5.63 -3.48
CA ASP A 310 18.19 4.77 -4.63
C ASP A 310 18.59 3.31 -4.39
N ARG A 311 19.67 3.10 -3.64
CA ARG A 311 20.20 1.77 -3.27
C ARG A 311 19.70 1.31 -1.90
N CYS A 312 18.82 2.06 -1.24
CA CYS A 312 18.39 1.76 0.13
C CYS A 312 17.53 0.49 0.17
N PHE A 313 18.00 -0.53 0.90
CA PHE A 313 17.32 -1.81 1.09
C PHE A 313 15.90 -1.66 1.64
N LEU A 314 15.73 -0.92 2.74
CA LEU A 314 14.43 -0.69 3.37
C LEU A 314 13.42 -0.02 2.42
N PHE A 315 13.80 1.08 1.76
CA PHE A 315 12.87 1.80 0.88
C PHE A 315 12.62 1.07 -0.44
N ARG A 316 13.55 0.23 -0.92
CA ARG A 316 13.26 -0.72 -2.01
C ARG A 316 12.25 -1.77 -1.59
N ALA A 317 12.37 -2.33 -0.38
CA ALA A 317 11.39 -3.29 0.15
C ALA A 317 9.99 -2.66 0.29
N ARG A 318 9.91 -1.43 0.82
CA ARG A 318 8.64 -0.67 0.91
C ARG A 318 8.02 -0.39 -0.46
N ARG A 319 8.81 0.00 -1.46
CA ARG A 319 8.32 0.19 -2.85
C ARG A 319 7.76 -1.10 -3.44
N ARG A 320 8.49 -2.22 -3.31
CA ARG A 320 8.01 -3.54 -3.74
C ARG A 320 6.71 -3.92 -3.04
N ALA A 321 6.59 -3.66 -1.74
CA ALA A 321 5.36 -3.92 -0.99
C ALA A 321 4.18 -3.05 -1.46
N ALA A 322 4.44 -1.81 -1.87
CA ALA A 322 3.41 -0.90 -2.40
C ALA A 322 2.87 -1.32 -3.77
N GLU A 323 3.58 -2.18 -4.50
CA GLU A 323 3.18 -2.72 -5.81
C GLU A 323 2.71 -4.18 -5.74
N ALA A 324 2.90 -4.86 -4.60
CA ALA A 324 2.63 -6.29 -4.47
C ALA A 324 1.14 -6.62 -4.24
N ASP A 325 0.69 -7.73 -4.81
CA ASP A 325 -0.63 -8.34 -4.57
C ASP A 325 -0.75 -8.88 -3.14
N VAL A 326 0.32 -9.52 -2.65
CA VAL A 326 0.40 -10.02 -1.27
C VAL A 326 1.61 -9.43 -0.55
N VAL A 327 1.39 -8.81 0.61
CA VAL A 327 2.45 -8.31 1.47
C VAL A 327 2.52 -9.15 2.74
N VAL A 328 3.66 -9.81 2.96
CA VAL A 328 3.89 -10.67 4.13
C VAL A 328 4.65 -9.89 5.20
N VAL A 329 4.15 -9.92 6.45
CA VAL A 329 4.70 -9.21 7.62
C VAL A 329 4.61 -10.07 8.88
N ASN A 330 5.27 -9.67 9.98
CA ASN A 330 4.94 -10.23 11.30
C ASN A 330 3.81 -9.47 11.99
N HIS A 331 3.25 -10.09 13.03
CA HIS A 331 2.29 -9.46 13.94
C HIS A 331 2.84 -8.19 14.59
N HIS A 332 4.14 -8.12 14.93
CA HIS A 332 4.74 -6.92 15.53
C HIS A 332 4.69 -5.70 14.59
N LEU A 333 5.05 -5.90 13.32
CA LEU A 333 5.00 -4.83 12.32
C LEU A 333 3.57 -4.42 12.01
N LEU A 334 2.65 -5.39 11.94
CA LEU A 334 1.22 -5.12 11.81
C LEU A 334 0.70 -4.29 13.00
N ALA A 335 1.03 -4.68 14.23
CA ALA A 335 0.61 -3.95 15.43
C ALA A 335 1.16 -2.51 15.43
N ALA A 336 2.43 -2.33 15.07
CA ALA A 336 3.02 -1.01 14.93
C ALA A 336 2.33 -0.15 13.85
N ASP A 337 1.92 -0.75 12.73
CA ASP A 337 1.14 -0.08 11.69
C ASP A 337 -0.23 0.37 12.20
N LEU A 338 -0.96 -0.53 12.86
CA LEU A 338 -2.28 -0.25 13.44
C LEU A 338 -2.21 0.87 14.48
N SER A 339 -1.18 0.89 15.34
CA SER A 339 -0.96 1.97 16.31
C SER A 339 -0.79 3.34 15.62
N VAL A 340 -0.04 3.39 14.52
CA VAL A 340 0.17 4.64 13.76
C VAL A 340 -1.12 5.09 13.08
N ARG A 341 -1.83 4.18 12.41
CA ARG A 341 -3.11 4.47 11.74
C ARG A 341 -4.16 4.98 12.73
N GLN A 342 -4.26 4.33 13.89
CA GLN A 342 -5.19 4.74 14.95
C GLN A 342 -4.84 6.11 15.53
N ALA A 343 -3.55 6.40 15.75
CA ALA A 343 -3.12 7.71 16.26
C ALA A 343 -3.36 8.86 15.28
N GLN A 344 -3.36 8.57 13.97
CA GLN A 344 -3.52 9.56 12.90
C GLN A 344 -4.96 9.63 12.36
N ASP A 345 -5.85 8.74 12.79
CA ASP A 345 -7.20 8.53 12.25
C ASP A 345 -7.20 8.40 10.71
N ASN A 346 -6.20 7.70 10.17
CA ASN A 346 -5.95 7.60 8.74
C ASN A 346 -5.74 6.14 8.31
N TRP A 347 -6.80 5.56 7.75
CA TRP A 347 -6.84 4.16 7.34
C TRP A 347 -6.65 3.98 5.83
N GLU A 348 -6.81 5.06 5.05
CA GLU A 348 -6.74 5.01 3.58
C GLU A 348 -5.36 5.32 3.02
N GLU A 349 -4.49 5.98 3.78
CA GLU A 349 -3.13 6.29 3.33
C GLU A 349 -2.09 5.27 3.79
N ALA A 350 -0.87 5.40 3.26
CA ALA A 350 0.26 4.57 3.68
C ALA A 350 0.80 5.03 5.05
N ALA A 351 0.97 4.07 5.97
CA ALA A 351 1.59 4.30 7.28
C ALA A 351 2.93 3.56 7.35
N VAL A 352 3.02 2.50 8.15
CA VAL A 352 4.17 1.58 8.14
C VAL A 352 4.03 0.62 6.96
N LEU A 353 2.81 0.15 6.73
CA LEU A 353 2.41 -0.68 5.60
C LEU A 353 1.72 0.17 4.52
N PRO A 354 1.76 -0.26 3.24
CA PRO A 354 0.87 0.28 2.21
C PRO A 354 -0.60 0.14 2.63
N PRO A 355 -1.53 0.95 2.11
CA PRO A 355 -2.95 0.80 2.42
C PRO A 355 -3.46 -0.57 1.97
N TYR A 356 -4.34 -1.16 2.77
CA TYR A 356 -4.94 -2.48 2.55
C TYR A 356 -6.35 -2.51 3.15
N LYS A 357 -7.27 -3.28 2.56
CA LYS A 357 -8.57 -3.60 3.17
C LYS A 357 -8.75 -5.09 3.45
N ARG A 358 -7.79 -5.92 3.01
CA ARG A 358 -7.79 -7.38 3.19
C ARG A 358 -6.61 -7.79 4.06
N LEU A 359 -6.90 -8.53 5.13
CA LEU A 359 -5.91 -8.97 6.13
C LEU A 359 -6.13 -10.45 6.46
N VAL A 360 -5.06 -11.22 6.39
CA VAL A 360 -4.99 -12.60 6.87
C VAL A 360 -4.06 -12.64 8.08
N LEU A 361 -4.55 -13.23 9.18
CA LEU A 361 -3.79 -13.45 10.40
C LEU A 361 -3.49 -14.94 10.55
N ASP A 362 -2.27 -15.34 10.23
CA ASP A 362 -1.79 -16.71 10.43
C ASP A 362 -1.19 -16.86 11.82
N GLU A 363 -1.44 -18.00 12.48
CA GLU A 363 -1.09 -18.23 13.88
C GLU A 363 -1.60 -17.11 14.83
N ALA A 364 -2.83 -16.63 14.56
CA ALA A 364 -3.46 -15.49 15.24
C ALA A 364 -3.59 -15.62 16.76
N HIS A 365 -3.42 -16.81 17.33
CA HIS A 365 -3.39 -17.04 18.77
C HIS A 365 -2.22 -16.31 19.46
N HIS A 366 -1.18 -15.91 18.73
CA HIS A 366 -0.08 -15.08 19.25
C HIS A 366 -0.36 -13.57 19.17
N LEU A 367 -1.44 -13.15 18.50
CA LEU A 367 -1.70 -11.75 18.23
C LEU A 367 -2.03 -10.96 19.50
N GLU A 368 -2.71 -11.59 20.47
CA GLU A 368 -3.09 -10.95 21.73
C GLU A 368 -1.86 -10.44 22.50
N ASP A 369 -0.86 -11.29 22.69
CA ASP A 369 0.39 -10.93 23.38
C ASP A 369 1.12 -9.80 22.67
N VAL A 370 1.17 -9.86 21.34
CA VAL A 370 1.81 -8.83 20.51
C VAL A 370 1.05 -7.50 20.61
N ALA A 371 -0.27 -7.53 20.51
CA ALA A 371 -1.11 -6.34 20.63
C ALA A 371 -0.97 -5.71 22.02
N ALA A 372 -0.96 -6.52 23.08
CA ALA A 372 -0.77 -6.04 24.46
C ALA A 372 0.58 -5.32 24.64
N SER A 373 1.64 -5.77 23.96
CA SER A 373 2.96 -5.12 24.04
C SER A 373 3.04 -3.77 23.30
N HIS A 374 2.29 -3.59 22.22
CA HIS A 374 2.33 -2.39 21.37
C HIS A 374 1.26 -1.35 21.70
N LEU A 375 0.09 -1.79 22.18
CA LEU A 375 -1.02 -0.93 22.59
C LEU A 375 -1.07 -0.73 24.10
N GLY A 376 -0.33 -1.54 24.87
CA GLY A 376 -0.23 -1.42 26.32
C GLY A 376 0.85 -0.42 26.76
N VAL A 377 0.68 0.11 27.96
CA VAL A 377 1.66 0.99 28.60
C VAL A 377 2.59 0.14 29.48
N GLN A 378 3.87 0.06 29.11
CA GLN A 378 4.87 -0.57 29.97
C GLN A 378 5.47 0.43 30.97
N VAL A 379 5.29 0.15 32.26
CA VAL A 379 5.88 0.95 33.35
C VAL A 379 7.01 0.14 33.97
N SER A 380 8.26 0.58 33.79
CA SER A 380 9.41 -0.01 34.45
C SER A 380 9.77 0.75 35.74
N SER A 381 10.38 0.07 36.71
CA SER A 381 10.85 0.71 37.96
C SER A 381 11.84 1.86 37.71
N ARG A 382 12.56 1.83 36.58
CA ARG A 382 13.42 2.94 36.10
C ARG A 382 12.62 4.12 35.56
N ALA A 383 11.48 3.90 34.92
CA ALA A 383 10.62 4.96 34.38
C ALA A 383 9.83 5.70 35.48
N VAL A 384 9.50 5.03 36.59
CA VAL A 384 8.77 5.61 37.73
C VAL A 384 9.66 6.44 38.66
N ARG A 385 10.98 6.25 38.63
CA ARG A 385 11.94 6.94 39.51
C ARG A 385 12.52 8.25 38.94
N ARG A 386 11.88 8.84 37.92
CA ARG A 386 12.26 10.15 37.37
C ARG A 386 11.29 11.24 37.78
#